data_AF-A0A969LFD9-F1
#
_entry.id   AF-A0A969LFD9-F1
#
_cell.length_a   1.000
_cell.length_b   1.000
_cell.length_c   1.000
_cell.angle_alpha   90.00
_cell.angle_beta   90.00
_cell.angle_gamma   90.00
#
_symmetry.space_group_name_H-M   'P 1'
#
loop_
_entity.id
_entity.type
_entity.pdbx_description
1 polymer ?
#
loop_
_entity_poly.entity_id
_entity_poly.type
_entity_poly.pdbx_seq_one_letter_code
_entity_poly.pdbx_strand_id
1 'polypeptide(L)'
;MYLHSYQILDHAWFSETRIFMALIMGAAMMIIMLAFMLNMYKNRSANTAIFLGATLLFVAALWLVRSQVTVSDVDYMEGMIPHHSIAILTSTQSQIQDVRVRALADEIIKVQRREINEMEWLIADIKENGLAITPEAGESRLLPDFSVIPE
;
A
#
# COMPACT_ATOMS: atom_id res chain seq x y z
N MET A 1 -3.42 -8.90 -0.08
CA MET A 1 -2.07 -8.57 0.44
C MET A 1 -2.11 -7.98 1.87
N TYR A 2 -2.99 -8.44 2.77
CA TYR A 2 -3.03 -7.94 4.17
C TYR A 2 -2.48 -8.94 5.20
N LEU A 3 -2.32 -10.20 4.80
CA LEU A 3 -1.91 -11.29 5.68
C LEU A 3 -0.43 -11.22 6.11
N HIS A 4 0.35 -10.27 5.58
CA HIS A 4 1.75 -10.06 5.93
C HIS A 4 1.98 -8.74 6.69
N SER A 5 0.91 -8.11 7.16
CA SER A 5 0.95 -7.02 8.13
C SER A 5 1.22 -7.57 9.54
N TYR A 6 1.88 -6.80 10.41
CA TYR A 6 2.09 -7.13 11.83
C TYR A 6 0.76 -7.32 12.59
N GLN A 7 -0.18 -6.40 12.42
CA GLN A 7 -1.60 -6.59 12.79
C GLN A 7 -2.40 -6.79 11.51
N ILE A 8 -3.17 -7.88 11.44
CA ILE A 8 -3.87 -8.28 10.23
C ILE A 8 -5.20 -7.53 10.08
N LEU A 9 -5.96 -7.36 11.17
CA LEU A 9 -7.28 -6.73 11.13
C LEU A 9 -7.18 -5.21 11.28
N ASP A 10 -6.45 -4.74 12.29
CA ASP A 10 -6.40 -3.31 12.62
C ASP A 10 -5.69 -2.48 11.53
N HIS A 11 -4.71 -3.07 10.85
CA HIS A 11 -4.02 -2.42 9.74
C HIS A 11 -4.61 -2.79 8.36
N ALA A 12 -5.81 -3.37 8.28
CA ALA A 12 -6.45 -3.70 7.00
C ALA A 12 -7.22 -2.50 6.41
N TRP A 13 -6.47 -1.60 5.79
CA TRP A 13 -7.01 -0.39 5.15
C TRP A 13 -7.11 -0.52 3.63
N PHE A 14 -8.10 0.12 3.02
CA PHE A 14 -8.24 0.11 1.56
C PHE A 14 -7.05 0.82 0.89
N SER A 15 -6.68 0.39 -0.32
CA SER A 15 -5.59 1.03 -1.05
C SER A 15 -5.76 0.86 -2.56
N GLU A 16 -5.93 1.98 -3.25
CA GLU A 16 -6.01 2.02 -4.71
C GLU A 16 -4.74 1.47 -5.37
N THR A 17 -3.58 1.86 -4.85
CA THR A 17 -2.27 1.39 -5.31
C THR A 17 -2.19 -0.15 -5.30
N ARG A 18 -2.75 -0.83 -4.29
CA ARG A 18 -2.81 -2.30 -4.25
C ARG A 18 -3.71 -2.88 -5.32
N ILE A 19 -4.85 -2.23 -5.61
CA ILE A 19 -5.74 -2.64 -6.70
C ILE A 19 -5.00 -2.52 -8.04
N PHE A 20 -4.34 -1.38 -8.29
CA PHE A 20 -3.59 -1.19 -9.53
C PHE A 20 -2.47 -2.22 -9.69
N MET A 21 -1.74 -2.53 -8.61
CA MET A 21 -0.72 -3.60 -8.62
C MET A 21 -1.33 -4.97 -8.92
N ALA A 22 -2.49 -5.30 -8.33
CA ALA A 22 -3.19 -6.54 -8.61
C ALA A 22 -3.65 -6.62 -10.08
N LEU A 23 -4.12 -5.51 -10.66
CA LEU A 23 -4.49 -5.43 -12.07
C LEU A 23 -3.28 -5.60 -12.99
N ILE A 24 -2.14 -4.98 -12.68
CA ILE A 24 -0.88 -5.15 -13.42
C ILE A 24 -0.46 -6.62 -13.42
N MET A 25 -0.43 -7.25 -12.25
CA MET A 25 -0.07 -8.67 -12.13
C MET A 25 -1.05 -9.56 -12.89
N GLY A 26 -2.35 -9.34 -12.75
CA GLY A 26 -3.40 -10.11 -13.43
C GLY A 26 -3.32 -9.95 -14.95
N ALA A 27 -3.14 -8.73 -15.44
CA ALA A 27 -3.01 -8.44 -16.88
C ALA A 27 -1.74 -9.08 -17.46
N ALA A 28 -0.60 -8.97 -16.78
CA ALA A 28 0.63 -9.62 -17.20
C ALA A 28 0.47 -11.16 -17.25
N MET A 29 -0.15 -11.74 -16.22
CA MET A 29 -0.37 -13.18 -16.16
C MET A 29 -1.32 -13.66 -17.25
N MET A 30 -2.37 -12.89 -17.56
CA MET A 30 -3.30 -13.18 -18.66
C MET A 30 -2.58 -13.27 -20.01
N ILE A 31 -1.66 -12.34 -20.29
CA ILE A 31 -0.83 -12.36 -21.50
C ILE A 31 0.07 -13.60 -21.52
N ILE A 32 0.81 -13.84 -20.44
CA ILE A 32 1.76 -14.96 -20.34
C ILE A 32 1.04 -16.29 -20.51
N MET A 33 -0.02 -16.53 -19.73
CA MET A 33 -0.77 -17.77 -19.75
C MET A 33 -1.40 -18.05 -21.11
N LEU A 34 -2.01 -17.03 -21.73
CA LEU A 34 -2.60 -17.20 -23.06
C LEU A 34 -1.52 -17.51 -24.10
N ALA A 35 -0.35 -16.87 -24.04
CA ALA A 35 0.76 -17.13 -24.95
C ALA A 35 1.25 -18.60 -24.90
N PHE A 36 1.34 -19.19 -23.71
CA PHE A 36 1.70 -20.61 -23.56
C PHE A 36 0.62 -21.57 -24.07
N MET A 37 -0.65 -21.15 -24.04
CA MET A 37 -1.79 -22.00 -24.40
C MET A 37 -2.36 -21.73 -25.80
N LEU A 38 -1.66 -20.99 -26.66
CA LEU A 38 -2.16 -20.61 -28.00
C LEU A 38 -2.54 -21.81 -28.87
N ASN A 39 -1.83 -22.93 -28.73
CA ASN A 39 -2.14 -24.14 -29.49
C ASN A 39 -3.46 -24.79 -29.06
N MET A 40 -3.92 -24.56 -27.82
CA MET A 40 -5.17 -25.10 -27.28
C MET A 40 -6.38 -24.22 -27.66
N TYR A 41 -6.24 -22.90 -27.61
CA TYR A 41 -7.33 -21.97 -27.91
C TYR A 41 -7.37 -21.57 -29.38
N LYS A 42 -8.25 -22.20 -30.17
CA LYS A 42 -8.31 -22.02 -31.64
C LYS A 42 -8.99 -20.73 -32.12
N ASN A 43 -9.82 -20.09 -31.29
CA ASN A 43 -10.54 -18.88 -31.69
C ASN A 43 -9.59 -17.67 -31.69
N ARG A 44 -9.06 -17.33 -32.87
CA ARG A 44 -8.11 -16.23 -33.04
C ARG A 44 -8.69 -14.86 -32.66
N SER A 45 -9.99 -14.63 -32.91
CA SER A 45 -10.64 -13.36 -32.56
C SER A 45 -10.69 -13.16 -31.05
N ALA A 46 -11.10 -14.20 -30.31
CA ALA A 46 -11.16 -14.16 -28.85
C ALA A 46 -9.76 -13.98 -28.25
N ASN A 47 -8.76 -14.72 -28.74
CA ASN A 47 -7.40 -14.60 -28.25
C ASN A 47 -6.83 -13.19 -28.48
N THR A 48 -7.08 -12.62 -29.66
CA THR A 48 -6.63 -11.25 -29.98
C THR A 48 -7.30 -10.22 -29.09
N ALA A 49 -8.61 -10.36 -28.85
CA ALA A 49 -9.35 -9.47 -27.95
C ALA A 49 -8.81 -9.54 -26.51
N ILE A 50 -8.48 -10.75 -26.02
CA ILE A 50 -7.88 -10.94 -24.69
C ILE A 50 -6.50 -10.26 -24.60
N PHE A 51 -5.62 -10.46 -25.59
CA PHE A 51 -4.31 -9.81 -25.58
C PHE A 51 -4.39 -8.29 -25.61
N LEU A 52 -5.24 -7.73 -26.48
CA LEU A 52 -5.42 -6.28 -26.58
C LEU A 52 -6.01 -5.71 -25.29
N GLY A 53 -7.04 -6.36 -24.74
CA GLY A 53 -7.66 -5.97 -23.48
C GLY A 53 -6.68 -6.02 -22.30
N ALA A 54 -5.91 -7.10 -22.19
CA ALA A 54 -4.90 -7.24 -21.14
C ALA A 54 -3.77 -6.21 -21.29
N THR A 55 -3.31 -5.94 -22.50
CA THR A 55 -2.27 -4.93 -22.76
C THR A 55 -2.76 -3.53 -22.39
N LEU A 56 -3.98 -3.17 -22.78
CA LEU A 56 -4.59 -1.89 -22.44
C LEU A 56 -4.79 -1.75 -20.93
N LEU A 57 -5.30 -2.79 -20.26
CA LEU A 57 -5.46 -2.82 -18.81
C LEU A 57 -4.11 -2.65 -18.10
N PHE A 58 -3.07 -3.36 -18.55
CA PHE A 58 -1.72 -3.25 -18.01
C PHE A 58 -1.19 -1.81 -18.13
N VAL A 59 -1.26 -1.21 -19.31
CA VAL A 59 -0.76 0.16 -19.55
C VAL A 59 -1.54 1.17 -18.71
N ALA A 60 -2.86 1.06 -18.65
CA ALA A 60 -3.69 1.96 -17.86
C ALA A 60 -3.40 1.84 -16.35
N ALA A 61 -3.33 0.62 -15.81
CA ALA A 61 -3.03 0.38 -14.41
C ALA A 61 -1.59 0.81 -14.05
N LEU A 62 -0.62 0.57 -14.95
CA LEU A 62 0.76 1.03 -14.78
C LEU A 62 0.83 2.56 -14.76
N TRP A 63 0.08 3.25 -15.62
CA TRP A 63 0.02 4.70 -15.62
C TRP A 63 -0.59 5.25 -14.33
N LEU A 64 -1.72 4.67 -13.86
CA LEU A 64 -2.37 5.08 -12.61
C LEU A 64 -1.44 4.90 -11.41
N VAL A 65 -0.82 3.72 -11.26
CA VAL A 65 0.08 3.47 -10.13
C VAL A 65 1.35 4.32 -10.18
N ARG A 66 1.82 4.73 -11.36
CA ARG A 66 3.02 5.57 -11.50
C ARG A 66 2.73 7.05 -11.33
N SER A 67 1.53 7.49 -11.70
CA SER A 67 1.15 8.91 -11.64
C SER A 67 0.57 9.30 -10.28
N GLN A 68 -0.01 8.35 -9.53
CA GLN A 68 -0.63 8.58 -8.21
C GLN A 68 -1.73 9.65 -8.22
N VAL A 69 -2.27 10.00 -9.40
CA VAL A 69 -3.19 11.14 -9.59
C VAL A 69 -4.55 10.98 -8.89
N THR A 70 -4.91 9.76 -8.48
CA THR A 70 -6.16 9.46 -7.79
C THR A 70 -6.00 9.35 -6.28
N VAL A 71 -4.76 9.37 -5.75
CA VAL A 71 -4.47 9.10 -4.34
C VAL A 71 -4.59 10.40 -3.54
N SER A 72 -5.59 10.49 -2.66
CA SER A 72 -5.76 11.61 -1.72
C SER A 72 -4.89 11.47 -0.46
N ASP A 73 -4.89 12.49 0.42
CA ASP A 73 -4.17 12.44 1.71
C ASP A 73 -4.61 11.24 2.56
N VAL A 74 -5.90 10.94 2.59
CA VAL A 74 -6.45 9.78 3.32
C VAL A 74 -6.04 8.49 2.65
N ASP A 75 -6.15 8.38 1.31
CA ASP A 75 -5.76 7.16 0.58
C ASP A 75 -4.26 6.87 0.72
N TYR A 76 -3.44 7.91 0.79
CA TYR A 76 -2.01 7.80 1.05
C TYR A 76 -1.77 7.15 2.42
N MET A 77 -2.39 7.68 3.48
CA MET A 77 -2.21 7.16 4.84
C MET A 77 -2.81 5.76 5.01
N GLU A 78 -4.01 5.51 4.46
CA GLU A 78 -4.63 4.17 4.42
C GLU A 78 -3.75 3.16 3.67
N GLY A 79 -3.03 3.58 2.63
CA GLY A 79 -2.04 2.76 1.94
C GLY A 79 -0.74 2.53 2.73
N MET A 80 -0.31 3.52 3.51
CA MET A 80 0.95 3.51 4.26
C MET A 80 0.86 2.74 5.59
N ILE A 81 -0.25 2.79 6.32
CA ILE A 81 -0.44 2.01 7.57
C ILE A 81 -0.07 0.53 7.38
N PRO A 82 -0.63 -0.21 6.41
CA PRO A 82 -0.24 -1.59 6.20
C PRO A 82 1.17 -1.73 5.63
N HIS A 83 1.73 -0.76 4.89
CA HIS A 83 3.13 -0.79 4.45
C HIS A 83 4.08 -0.76 5.66
N HIS A 84 3.85 0.16 6.59
CA HIS A 84 4.59 0.26 7.85
C HIS A 84 4.41 -0.98 8.71
N SER A 85 3.19 -1.52 8.78
CA SER A 85 2.88 -2.77 9.47
C SER A 85 3.72 -3.95 8.96
N ILE A 86 3.94 -4.05 7.64
CA ILE A 86 4.79 -5.08 7.04
C ILE A 86 6.26 -4.89 7.45
N ALA A 87 6.73 -3.64 7.50
CA ALA A 87 8.08 -3.32 7.96
C ALA A 87 8.29 -3.72 9.44
N ILE A 88 7.30 -3.48 10.31
CA ILE A 88 7.32 -3.93 11.71
C ILE A 88 7.38 -5.45 11.78
N LEU A 89 6.51 -6.16 11.05
CA LEU A 89 6.52 -7.63 11.03
C LEU A 89 7.89 -8.16 10.61
N THR A 90 8.43 -7.65 9.51
CA THR A 90 9.71 -8.08 8.95
C THR A 90 10.86 -7.82 9.92
N SER A 91 10.91 -6.62 10.51
CA SER A 91 11.95 -6.23 11.48
C SER A 91 11.90 -7.08 12.76
N THR A 92 10.69 -7.46 13.19
CA THR A 92 10.45 -8.29 14.39
C THR A 92 10.80 -9.76 14.15
N GLN A 93 10.38 -10.33 13.01
CA GLN A 93 10.44 -11.79 12.76
C GLN A 93 11.73 -12.24 12.05
N SER A 94 12.49 -11.32 11.47
CA SER A 94 13.74 -11.67 10.77
C SER A 94 14.84 -12.13 11.73
N GLN A 95 15.60 -13.14 11.29
CA GLN A 95 16.73 -13.72 12.02
C GLN A 95 17.99 -12.83 11.94
N ILE A 96 17.88 -11.59 12.38
CA ILE A 96 18.98 -10.60 12.36
C ILE A 96 19.96 -10.90 13.50
N GLN A 97 21.22 -11.17 13.15
CA GLN A 97 22.29 -11.50 14.09
C GLN A 97 23.31 -10.36 14.31
N ASP A 98 23.58 -9.54 13.29
CA ASP A 98 24.48 -8.39 13.43
C ASP A 98 23.82 -7.34 14.33
N VAL A 99 24.49 -7.00 15.44
CA VAL A 99 23.97 -6.08 16.46
C VAL A 99 23.67 -4.68 15.92
N ARG A 100 24.38 -4.24 14.87
CA ARG A 100 24.13 -2.93 14.22
C ARG A 100 22.85 -2.97 13.40
N VAL A 101 22.59 -4.11 12.74
CA VAL A 101 21.36 -4.31 11.96
C VAL A 101 20.15 -4.51 12.89
N ARG A 102 20.34 -5.14 14.05
CA ARG A 102 19.30 -5.23 15.09
C ARG A 102 18.93 -3.85 15.61
N ALA A 103 19.91 -3.03 15.99
CA ALA A 103 19.67 -1.66 16.43
C ALA A 103 18.92 -0.84 15.36
N LEU A 104 19.26 -0.99 14.07
CA LEU A 104 18.52 -0.37 12.97
C LEU A 104 17.06 -0.87 12.90
N ALA A 105 16.84 -2.18 13.04
CA ALA A 105 15.50 -2.77 13.00
C ALA A 105 14.62 -2.29 14.16
N ASP A 106 15.19 -2.13 15.36
CA ASP A 106 14.46 -1.67 16.54
C ASP A 106 14.05 -0.19 16.39
N GLU A 107 14.93 0.66 15.83
CA GLU A 107 14.57 2.04 15.49
C GLU A 107 13.49 2.11 14.39
N ILE A 108 13.56 1.24 13.37
CA ILE A 108 12.49 1.13 12.37
C ILE A 108 11.17 0.78 13.05
N ILE A 109 11.13 -0.23 13.93
CA ILE A 109 9.89 -0.62 14.63
C ILE A 109 9.32 0.57 15.42
N LYS A 110 10.17 1.29 16.17
CA LYS A 110 9.76 2.42 16.99
C LYS A 110 9.14 3.53 16.13
N VAL A 111 9.83 3.94 15.08
CA VAL A 111 9.37 5.01 14.17
C VAL A 111 8.08 4.59 13.46
N GLN A 112 8.05 3.39 12.89
CA GLN A 112 6.89 2.92 12.13
C GLN A 112 5.62 2.77 12.98
N ARG A 113 5.74 2.38 14.27
CA ARG A 113 4.58 2.34 15.19
C ARG A 113 4.03 3.74 15.47
N ARG A 114 4.92 4.70 15.70
CA ARG A 114 4.53 6.10 15.93
C ARG A 114 3.81 6.67 14.70
N GLU A 115 4.40 6.46 13.52
CA GLU A 115 3.82 6.96 12.26
C GLU A 115 2.46 6.32 11.95
N ILE A 116 2.24 5.04 12.32
CA ILE A 116 0.90 4.43 12.23
C ILE A 116 -0.10 5.19 13.11
N ASN A 117 0.23 5.46 14.38
CA ASN A 117 -0.67 6.19 15.27
C ASN A 117 -0.96 7.61 14.77
N GLU A 118 0.05 8.31 14.26
CA GLU A 118 -0.09 9.64 13.65
C GLU A 118 -1.03 9.60 12.44
N MET A 119 -0.85 8.61 11.54
CA MET A 119 -1.70 8.43 10.37
C MET A 119 -3.14 8.09 10.75
N GLU A 120 -3.36 7.17 11.68
CA GLU A 120 -4.72 6.81 12.14
C GLU A 120 -5.44 8.03 12.74
N TRP A 121 -4.72 8.83 13.52
CA TRP A 121 -5.26 10.07 14.08
C TRP A 121 -5.61 11.08 12.99
N LEU A 122 -4.70 11.32 12.03
CA LEU A 122 -4.94 12.25 10.91
C LEU A 122 -6.09 11.82 10.02
N ILE A 123 -6.22 10.51 9.75
CA ILE A 123 -7.35 9.97 9.00
C ILE A 123 -8.67 10.27 9.72
N ALA A 124 -8.72 10.02 11.03
CA ALA A 124 -9.92 10.30 11.83
C ALA A 124 -10.26 11.80 11.83
N ASP A 125 -9.26 12.65 12.08
CA ASP A 125 -9.41 14.10 12.11
C ASP A 125 -9.84 14.66 10.74
N ILE A 126 -9.25 14.23 9.63
CA ILE A 126 -9.64 14.68 8.29
C ILE A 126 -11.06 14.21 7.95
N LYS A 127 -11.46 12.99 8.34
CA LYS A 127 -12.81 12.47 8.10
C LYS A 127 -13.88 13.24 8.88
N GLU A 128 -13.55 13.71 10.08
CA GLU A 128 -14.47 14.46 10.94
C GLU A 128 -14.48 15.97 10.62
N ASN A 129 -13.31 16.57 10.46
CA ASN A 129 -13.12 18.02 10.42
C ASN A 129 -12.72 18.56 9.04
N GLY A 130 -12.44 17.69 8.07
CA GLY A 130 -11.97 18.07 6.74
C GLY A 130 -10.48 18.47 6.68
N LEU A 131 -10.02 18.89 5.51
CA LEU A 131 -8.61 19.18 5.25
C LEU A 131 -8.12 20.47 5.94
N ALA A 132 -6.94 20.41 6.56
CA ALA A 132 -6.23 21.60 7.08
C ALA A 132 -5.37 22.22 5.97
N ILE A 133 -5.99 23.03 5.11
CA ILE A 133 -5.28 23.62 3.95
C ILE A 133 -4.55 24.93 4.24
N THR A 134 -4.70 25.50 5.44
CA THR A 134 -3.98 26.70 5.88
C THR A 134 -3.09 26.40 7.09
N PRO A 135 -1.99 27.15 7.29
CA PRO A 135 -1.13 27.00 8.47
C PRO A 135 -1.89 27.11 9.78
N GLU A 136 -2.82 28.07 9.89
CA GLU A 136 -3.62 28.30 11.09
C GLU A 136 -4.54 27.11 11.39
N ALA A 137 -5.14 26.51 10.34
CA ALA A 137 -5.95 25.31 10.49
C ALA A 137 -5.11 24.10 10.94
N GLY A 138 -3.87 23.99 10.45
CA GLY A 138 -2.92 22.97 10.89
C GLY A 138 -2.48 23.14 12.35
N GLU A 139 -2.14 24.37 12.75
CA GLU A 139 -1.76 24.69 14.13
C GLU A 139 -2.89 24.48 15.14
N SER A 140 -4.15 24.61 14.70
CA SER A 140 -5.31 24.36 15.57
C SER A 140 -5.59 22.87 15.81
N ARG A 141 -4.98 21.97 15.03
CA ARG A 141 -5.20 20.52 15.05
C ARG A 141 -3.87 19.76 15.14
N LEU A 142 -3.11 20.04 16.20
CA LEU A 142 -1.81 19.43 16.43
C LEU A 142 -1.95 17.93 16.70
N LEU A 143 -0.99 17.18 16.17
CA LEU A 143 -0.81 15.77 16.50
C LEU A 143 -0.63 15.60 18.02
N PRO A 144 -1.30 14.62 18.64
CA PRO A 144 -0.95 14.16 19.97
C PRO A 144 0.52 13.74 20.06
N ASP A 145 1.09 13.81 21.25
CA ASP A 145 2.44 13.31 21.46
C ASP A 145 2.45 11.77 21.45
N PHE A 146 2.79 11.20 20.29
CA PHE A 146 2.97 9.76 20.11
C PHE A 146 4.41 9.29 20.37
N SER A 147 5.28 10.15 20.93
CA SER A 147 6.66 9.74 21.27
C SER A 147 6.72 8.76 22.45
N VAL A 148 5.67 8.71 23.26
CA VAL A 148 5.50 7.79 24.40
C VAL A 148 4.41 6.78 24.06
N ILE A 149 4.74 5.75 23.28
CA ILE A 149 3.82 4.64 23.02
C ILE A 149 3.94 3.67 24.21
N PRO A 150 2.85 3.37 24.96
CA PRO A 150 2.87 2.28 25.93
C PRO A 150 3.19 0.95 25.21
N GLU A 151 4.01 0.11 25.84
CA GLU A 151 4.40 -1.21 25.30
C GLU A 151 3.23 -2.08 24.84
#